data_AF-A0A7M7N4A7-F1
#
_entry.id   AF-A0A7M7N4A7-F1
#
_cell.length_a   1.000
_cell.length_b   1.000
_cell.length_c   1.000
_cell.angle_alpha   90.00
_cell.angle_beta   90.00
_cell.angle_gamma   90.00
#
_symmetry.space_group_name_H-M   'P 1'
#
loop_
_entity.id
_entity.type
_entity.pdbx_description
1 polymer ?
#
loop_
_entity_poly.entity_id
_entity_poly.type
_entity_poly.pdbx_seq_one_letter_code
_entity_poly.pdbx_strand_id
1 'polypeptide(L)'
;MGKWWWTISIVVALSIAGALNGASLARARLFYVASREGHIPVIASMIHVERKTPLPAACLTVPFSLMLLVSDDVYSLINYAGATGWLFSALVVSIIPYYRWKYPNLKRPFKVPVFIPIIFSLCCVFVVGMSLYSSPVDCGIGVAITLSGVPVYFIAVKWRNKPRWVNDNLDKMTIFLQQLLYVVPQEDLGMVDELIDNKMTDIKTETEKKLSSG
;
A
#
# COMPACT_ATOMS: atom_id res chain seq x y z
N MET A 1 -35.94 2.84 -24.79
CA MET A 1 -34.77 2.29 -24.08
C MET A 1 -33.94 1.52 -25.10
N GLY A 2 -32.76 2.03 -25.48
CA GLY A 2 -32.00 1.51 -26.62
C GLY A 2 -31.41 0.11 -26.39
N LYS A 3 -31.27 -0.67 -27.47
CA LYS A 3 -30.74 -2.05 -27.49
C LYS A 3 -29.30 -2.21 -26.92
N TRP A 4 -28.62 -1.12 -26.59
CA TRP A 4 -27.22 -1.07 -26.15
C TRP A 4 -27.02 -1.04 -24.62
N TRP A 5 -28.10 -1.00 -23.82
CA TRP A 5 -28.01 -0.88 -22.35
C TRP A 5 -27.18 -2.01 -21.69
N TRP A 6 -27.33 -3.25 -22.14
CA TRP A 6 -26.61 -4.40 -21.58
C TRP A 6 -25.11 -4.32 -21.82
N THR A 7 -24.68 -3.85 -23.01
CA THR A 7 -23.27 -3.66 -23.35
C THR A 7 -22.64 -2.58 -22.47
N ILE A 8 -23.35 -1.46 -22.27
CA ILE A 8 -22.86 -0.37 -21.40
C ILE A 8 -22.64 -0.87 -19.98
N SER A 9 -23.60 -1.61 -19.41
CA SER A 9 -23.47 -2.17 -18.06
C SER A 9 -22.31 -3.16 -17.93
N ILE A 10 -22.11 -4.04 -18.92
CA ILE A 10 -21.00 -5.01 -18.93
C ILE A 10 -19.65 -4.30 -19.01
N VAL A 11 -19.51 -3.29 -19.88
CA VAL A 11 -18.27 -2.52 -20.04
C VAL A 11 -17.93 -1.76 -18.75
N VAL A 12 -18.92 -1.13 -18.11
CA VAL A 12 -18.73 -0.44 -16.83
C VAL A 12 -18.30 -1.43 -15.74
N ALA A 13 -18.96 -2.60 -15.65
CA ALA A 13 -18.59 -3.63 -14.67
C ALA A 13 -17.16 -4.12 -14.87
N LEU A 14 -16.74 -4.38 -16.12
CA LEU A 14 -15.37 -4.77 -16.45
C LEU A 14 -14.35 -3.68 -16.11
N SER A 15 -14.70 -2.40 -16.33
CA SER A 15 -13.83 -1.27 -15.97
C SER A 15 -13.63 -1.16 -14.46
N ILE A 16 -14.70 -1.32 -13.67
CA ILE A 16 -14.62 -1.27 -12.20
C ILE A 16 -13.81 -2.47 -11.67
N ALA A 17 -14.03 -3.66 -12.23
CA ALA A 17 -13.25 -4.84 -11.89
C ALA A 17 -11.75 -4.66 -12.21
N GLY A 18 -11.43 -4.08 -13.37
CA GLY A 18 -10.06 -3.75 -13.77
C GLY A 18 -9.40 -2.73 -12.82
N ALA A 19 -10.10 -1.65 -12.50
CA ALA A 19 -9.61 -0.62 -11.57
C ALA A 19 -9.37 -1.19 -10.16
N LEU A 20 -10.28 -2.01 -9.65
CA LEU A 20 -10.16 -2.64 -8.34
C LEU A 20 -8.96 -3.60 -8.26
N ASN A 21 -8.71 -4.37 -9.31
CA ASN A 21 -7.55 -5.26 -9.38
C ASN A 21 -6.24 -4.46 -9.42
N GLY A 22 -6.17 -3.41 -10.25
CA GLY A 22 -5.02 -2.52 -10.33
C GLY A 22 -4.70 -1.82 -9.00
N ALA A 23 -5.73 -1.28 -8.34
CA ALA A 23 -5.57 -0.64 -7.03
C ALA A 23 -5.10 -1.61 -5.94
N SER A 24 -5.55 -2.87 -6.00
CA SER A 24 -5.15 -3.89 -5.02
C SER A 24 -3.67 -4.27 -5.16
N LEU A 25 -3.18 -4.42 -6.40
CA LEU A 25 -1.76 -4.65 -6.66
C LEU A 25 -0.87 -3.48 -6.23
N ALA A 26 -1.31 -2.24 -6.48
CA ALA A 26 -0.58 -1.05 -6.05
C ALA A 26 -0.46 -0.96 -4.51
N ARG A 27 -1.56 -1.21 -3.80
CA ARG A 27 -1.58 -1.23 -2.32
C ARG A 27 -0.67 -2.31 -1.75
N ALA A 28 -0.66 -3.50 -2.35
CA ALA A 28 0.23 -4.58 -1.92
C ALA A 28 1.71 -4.17 -2.01
N ARG A 29 2.12 -3.47 -3.09
CA ARG A 29 3.49 -2.94 -3.22
C ARG A 29 3.81 -1.91 -2.14
N LEU A 30 2.85 -1.05 -1.80
CA LEU A 30 3.00 -0.06 -0.73
C LEU A 30 3.22 -0.75 0.63
N PHE A 31 2.41 -1.76 0.96
CA PHE A 31 2.57 -2.53 2.21
C PHE A 31 3.89 -3.31 2.25
N TYR A 32 4.33 -3.86 1.12
CA TYR A 32 5.61 -4.55 1.00
C TYR A 32 6.79 -3.62 1.33
N VAL A 33 6.84 -2.44 0.72
CA VAL A 33 7.91 -1.46 0.99
C VAL A 33 7.81 -0.93 2.42
N ALA A 34 6.60 -0.67 2.92
CA ALA A 34 6.40 -0.16 4.28
C ALA A 34 6.86 -1.15 5.38
N SER A 35 6.75 -2.45 5.13
CA SER A 35 7.27 -3.49 6.02
C SER A 35 8.81 -3.54 5.99
N ARG A 36 9.44 -3.39 4.81
CA ARG A 36 10.90 -3.37 4.67
C ARG A 36 11.56 -2.20 5.40
N GLU A 37 10.88 -1.05 5.45
CA GLU A 37 11.33 0.13 6.21
C GLU A 37 11.05 0.03 7.73
N GLY A 38 10.49 -1.10 8.19
CA GLY A 38 10.20 -1.34 9.61
C GLY A 38 9.04 -0.51 10.18
N HIS A 39 8.17 0.03 9.32
CA HIS A 39 7.04 0.87 9.74
C HIS A 39 5.75 0.09 10.04
N ILE A 40 5.62 -1.13 9.55
CA ILE A 40 4.46 -2.01 9.73
C ILE A 40 4.99 -3.39 10.16
N PRO A 41 4.36 -4.11 11.12
CA PRO A 41 4.80 -5.45 11.51
C PRO A 41 4.91 -6.40 10.31
N VAL A 42 5.98 -7.23 10.32
CA VAL A 42 6.48 -8.06 9.20
C VAL A 42 5.42 -8.94 8.52
N ILE A 43 4.32 -9.21 9.22
CA ILE A 43 3.12 -9.91 8.73
C ILE A 43 2.51 -9.26 7.48
N ALA A 44 2.53 -7.93 7.40
CA ALA A 44 1.91 -7.19 6.29
C ALA A 44 2.67 -7.35 4.96
N SER A 45 3.92 -7.82 5.00
CA SER A 45 4.70 -8.21 3.82
C SER A 45 4.77 -9.71 3.58
N MET A 46 4.15 -10.55 4.40
CA MET A 46 4.17 -11.98 4.16
C MET A 46 3.35 -12.29 2.91
N ILE A 47 3.94 -13.04 1.99
CA ILE A 47 3.34 -13.41 0.70
C ILE A 47 2.91 -14.87 0.76
N HIS A 48 1.70 -15.17 0.29
CA HIS A 48 1.16 -16.52 0.31
C HIS A 48 1.94 -17.42 -0.65
N VAL A 49 2.38 -18.60 -0.18
CA VAL A 49 3.42 -19.44 -0.82
C VAL A 49 2.96 -20.07 -2.14
N GLU A 50 1.69 -20.47 -2.27
CA GLU A 50 1.23 -21.18 -3.49
C GLU A 50 0.73 -20.25 -4.60
N ARG A 51 0.07 -19.14 -4.26
CA ARG A 51 -0.59 -18.26 -5.24
C ARG A 51 0.16 -16.96 -5.53
N LYS A 52 1.23 -16.65 -4.78
CA LYS A 52 1.94 -15.36 -4.82
C LYS A 52 1.01 -14.14 -4.72
N THR A 53 -0.17 -14.33 -4.14
CA THR A 53 -1.16 -13.27 -3.93
C THR A 53 -0.94 -12.67 -2.54
N PRO A 54 -0.93 -11.33 -2.40
CA PRO A 54 -0.79 -10.66 -1.12
C PRO A 54 -2.12 -10.75 -0.33
N LEU A 55 -2.48 -11.96 0.10
CA LEU A 55 -3.67 -12.29 0.90
C LEU A 55 -3.73 -11.52 2.24
N PRO A 56 -2.62 -11.29 2.98
CA PRO A 56 -2.66 -10.47 4.19
C PRO A 56 -3.05 -9.01 3.92
N ALA A 57 -2.62 -8.44 2.79
CA ALA A 57 -3.02 -7.09 2.39
C ALA A 57 -4.51 -7.02 2.02
N ALA A 58 -5.05 -8.09 1.41
CA ALA A 58 -6.49 -8.22 1.18
C ALA A 58 -7.26 -8.33 2.50
N CYS A 59 -6.82 -9.16 3.46
CA CYS A 59 -7.46 -9.27 4.78
C CYS A 59 -7.42 -7.98 5.60
N LEU A 60 -6.47 -7.07 5.39
CA LEU A 60 -6.45 -5.75 6.03
C LEU A 60 -7.33 -4.72 5.30
N THR A 61 -7.40 -4.80 3.97
CA THR A 61 -8.16 -3.84 3.15
C THR A 61 -9.64 -4.18 3.03
N VAL A 62 -10.03 -5.46 3.09
CA VAL A 62 -11.42 -5.94 3.04
C VAL A 62 -12.26 -5.44 4.21
N PRO A 63 -11.86 -5.58 5.49
CA PRO A 63 -12.66 -5.06 6.61
C PRO A 63 -12.75 -3.53 6.58
N PHE A 64 -11.68 -2.84 6.17
CA PHE A 64 -11.71 -1.39 5.98
C PHE A 64 -12.66 -0.98 4.85
N SER A 65 -12.66 -1.71 3.73
CA SER A 65 -13.58 -1.50 2.62
C SER A 65 -15.03 -1.82 3.00
N LEU A 66 -15.27 -2.85 3.81
CA LEU A 66 -16.60 -3.17 4.34
C LEU A 66 -17.09 -2.07 5.29
N MET A 67 -16.22 -1.59 6.17
CA MET A 67 -16.56 -0.50 7.10
C MET A 67 -16.93 0.79 6.34
N LEU A 68 -16.22 1.11 5.26
CA LEU A 68 -16.55 2.22 4.37
C LEU A 68 -17.83 1.98 3.56
N LEU A 69 -18.16 0.72 3.24
CA LEU A 69 -19.38 0.35 2.50
C LEU A 69 -20.66 0.44 3.35
N VAL A 70 -20.54 0.34 4.68
CA VAL A 70 -21.67 0.51 5.61
C VAL A 70 -22.16 1.97 5.68
N SER A 71 -21.41 2.92 5.12
CA SER A 71 -21.86 4.32 5.04
C SER A 71 -22.99 4.49 4.01
N ASP A 72 -24.10 5.11 4.41
CA ASP A 72 -25.34 5.19 3.62
C ASP A 72 -25.24 6.06 2.33
N ASP A 73 -24.17 6.85 2.16
CA ASP A 73 -24.04 7.79 1.04
C ASP A 73 -22.65 7.78 0.36
N VAL A 74 -22.67 7.57 -0.96
CA VAL A 74 -21.49 7.58 -1.83
C VAL A 74 -20.89 8.98 -1.97
N TYR A 75 -21.70 10.04 -1.94
CA TYR A 75 -21.19 11.42 -2.05
C TYR A 75 -20.38 11.81 -0.82
N SER A 76 -20.87 11.46 0.35
CA SER A 76 -20.12 11.58 1.61
C SER A 76 -18.79 10.80 1.53
N LEU A 77 -18.81 9.57 0.98
CA LEU A 77 -17.60 8.76 0.76
C LEU A 77 -16.57 9.41 -0.16
N ILE A 78 -17.03 10.03 -1.24
CA ILE A 78 -16.19 10.78 -2.16
C ILE A 78 -15.58 12.00 -1.46
N ASN A 79 -16.34 12.69 -0.61
CA ASN A 79 -15.83 13.83 0.15
C ASN A 79 -14.77 13.40 1.19
N TYR A 80 -14.98 12.28 1.91
CA TYR A 80 -14.00 11.72 2.85
C TYR A 80 -12.66 11.42 2.16
N ALA A 81 -12.70 10.64 1.08
CA ALA A 81 -11.52 10.17 0.35
C ALA A 81 -10.88 11.30 -0.47
N GLY A 82 -11.70 12.14 -1.10
CA GLY A 82 -11.27 13.27 -1.90
C GLY A 82 -10.54 14.32 -1.06
N ALA A 83 -11.15 14.79 0.03
CA ALA A 83 -10.53 15.81 0.88
C ALA A 83 -9.19 15.33 1.45
N THR A 84 -9.15 14.09 1.94
CA THR A 84 -7.91 13.46 2.44
C THR A 84 -6.86 13.32 1.33
N GLY A 85 -7.24 12.86 0.14
CA GLY A 85 -6.33 12.69 -1.00
C GLY A 85 -5.75 14.01 -1.51
N TRP A 86 -6.57 15.06 -1.59
CA TRP A 86 -6.13 16.41 -1.97
C TRP A 86 -5.23 17.03 -0.91
N LEU A 87 -5.50 16.80 0.38
CA LEU A 87 -4.61 17.20 1.48
C LEU A 87 -3.23 16.55 1.37
N PHE A 88 -3.17 15.23 1.22
CA PHE A 88 -1.89 14.52 1.05
C PHE A 88 -1.14 14.97 -0.20
N SER A 89 -1.86 15.18 -1.31
CA SER A 89 -1.26 15.66 -2.55
C SER A 89 -0.71 17.09 -2.39
N ALA A 90 -1.42 17.97 -1.69
CA ALA A 90 -0.95 19.32 -1.35
C ALA A 90 0.34 19.26 -0.53
N LEU A 91 0.39 18.40 0.48
CA LEU A 91 1.58 18.20 1.32
C LEU A 91 2.75 17.69 0.47
N VAL A 92 2.58 16.61 -0.30
CA VAL A 92 3.65 16.03 -1.12
C VAL A 92 4.18 17.04 -2.14
N VAL A 93 3.30 17.78 -2.81
CA VAL A 93 3.74 18.76 -3.81
C VAL A 93 4.40 19.98 -3.15
N SER A 94 3.96 20.38 -1.96
CA SER A 94 4.61 21.46 -1.19
C SER A 94 6.06 21.14 -0.78
N ILE A 95 6.44 19.86 -0.73
CA ILE A 95 7.82 19.45 -0.45
C ILE A 95 8.76 19.90 -1.57
N ILE A 96 8.30 19.96 -2.83
CA ILE A 96 9.16 20.30 -3.98
C ILE A 96 9.81 21.69 -3.86
N PRO A 97 9.07 22.80 -3.65
CA PRO A 97 9.68 24.10 -3.43
C PRO A 97 10.52 24.14 -2.15
N TYR A 98 10.08 23.48 -1.07
CA TYR A 98 10.85 23.38 0.18
C TYR A 98 12.22 22.70 -0.02
N TYR A 99 12.26 21.57 -0.72
CA TYR A 99 13.49 20.83 -1.03
C TYR A 99 14.40 21.56 -2.01
N ARG A 100 13.83 22.45 -2.83
CA ARG A 100 14.62 23.34 -3.71
C ARG A 100 15.36 24.41 -2.92
N TRP A 101 14.75 24.92 -1.86
CA TRP A 101 15.40 25.88 -0.99
C TRP A 101 16.44 25.22 -0.06
N LYS A 102 16.12 24.06 0.51
CA LYS A 102 16.98 23.37 1.48
C LYS A 102 18.20 22.67 0.86
N TYR A 103 18.05 22.06 -0.32
CA TYR A 103 19.11 21.29 -0.97
C TYR A 103 19.33 21.76 -2.43
N PRO A 104 19.98 22.92 -2.62
CA PRO A 104 20.20 23.49 -3.95
C PRO A 104 21.19 22.69 -4.79
N ASN A 105 22.17 22.03 -4.16
CA ASN A 105 23.29 21.36 -4.83
C ASN A 105 23.02 19.90 -5.26
N LEU A 106 21.80 19.39 -5.08
CA LEU A 106 21.46 18.02 -5.46
C LEU A 106 21.39 17.89 -7.00
N LYS A 107 22.04 16.89 -7.59
CA LYS A 107 22.00 16.63 -9.05
C LYS A 107 20.59 16.15 -9.43
N ARG A 108 19.81 17.01 -10.11
CA ARG A 108 18.42 16.72 -10.51
C ARG A 108 18.38 16.26 -11.98
N PRO A 109 18.00 15.00 -12.27
CA PRO A 109 17.90 14.50 -13.65
C PRO A 109 16.73 15.13 -14.42
N PHE A 110 15.68 15.58 -13.73
CA PHE A 110 14.54 16.28 -14.31
C PHE A 110 14.28 17.61 -13.57
N LYS A 111 14.16 18.71 -14.32
CA LYS A 111 13.98 20.07 -13.78
C LYS A 111 12.61 20.61 -14.17
N VAL A 112 11.70 20.64 -13.21
CA VAL A 112 10.44 21.36 -13.33
C VAL A 112 10.60 22.81 -12.85
N PRO A 113 9.95 23.79 -13.49
CA PRO A 113 9.91 25.15 -12.99
C PRO A 113 9.04 25.23 -11.73
N VAL A 114 9.48 26.02 -10.75
CA VAL A 114 8.88 26.09 -9.40
C VAL A 114 7.47 26.66 -9.36
N PHE A 115 7.06 27.43 -10.36
CA PHE A 115 5.70 27.97 -10.41
C PHE A 115 4.64 26.87 -10.55
N ILE A 116 4.95 25.77 -11.25
CA ILE A 116 4.00 24.65 -11.46
C ILE A 116 3.57 24.01 -10.13
N PRO A 117 4.49 23.51 -9.27
CA PRO A 117 4.10 22.93 -7.99
C PRO A 117 3.46 23.95 -7.05
N ILE A 118 3.81 25.24 -7.13
CA ILE A 118 3.18 26.29 -6.32
C ILE A 118 1.71 26.47 -6.72
N ILE A 119 1.43 26.66 -8.02
CA ILE A 119 0.06 26.81 -8.51
C ILE A 119 -0.75 25.54 -8.21
N PHE A 120 -0.18 24.35 -8.44
CA PHE A 120 -0.84 23.09 -8.12
C PHE A 120 -1.16 22.97 -6.62
N SER A 121 -0.21 23.31 -5.75
CA SER A 121 -0.43 23.29 -4.29
C SER A 121 -1.54 24.26 -3.87
N LEU A 122 -1.57 25.48 -4.45
CA LEU A 122 -2.65 26.44 -4.23
C LEU A 122 -4.01 25.90 -4.69
N CYS A 123 -4.07 25.26 -5.86
CA CYS A 123 -5.29 24.60 -6.33
C CYS A 123 -5.75 23.49 -5.38
N CYS A 124 -4.83 22.65 -4.89
CA CYS A 124 -5.19 21.60 -3.92
C CYS A 124 -5.72 22.18 -2.61
N VAL A 125 -5.08 23.23 -2.07
CA VAL A 125 -5.57 23.90 -0.85
C VAL A 125 -6.94 24.53 -1.09
N PHE A 126 -7.17 25.13 -2.25
CA PHE A 126 -8.47 25.68 -2.62
C PHE A 126 -9.54 24.57 -2.70
N VAL A 127 -9.25 23.44 -3.35
CA VAL A 127 -10.17 22.29 -3.42
C VAL A 127 -10.50 21.76 -2.04
N VAL A 128 -9.51 21.61 -1.16
CA VAL A 128 -9.74 21.20 0.23
C VAL A 128 -10.59 22.23 0.98
N GLY A 129 -10.33 23.52 0.80
CA GLY A 129 -11.15 24.59 1.38
C GLY A 129 -12.60 24.53 0.91
N MET A 130 -12.82 24.27 -0.38
CA MET A 130 -14.16 24.04 -0.95
C MET A 130 -14.81 22.78 -0.38
N SER A 131 -14.07 21.68 -0.22
CA SER A 131 -14.59 20.45 0.40
C SER A 131 -14.99 20.66 1.87
N LEU A 132 -14.22 21.45 2.63
CA LEU A 132 -14.55 21.85 4.00
C LEU A 132 -15.80 22.74 4.06
N TYR A 133 -15.99 23.61 3.08
CA TYR A 133 -17.17 24.48 3.01
C TYR A 133 -18.45 23.68 2.67
N SER A 134 -18.38 22.75 1.72
CA SER A 134 -19.55 21.97 1.30
C SER A 134 -20.01 20.98 2.36
N SER A 135 -19.08 20.24 2.98
CA SER A 135 -19.38 19.23 4.00
C SER A 135 -18.28 19.20 5.07
N PRO A 136 -18.34 20.09 6.10
CA PRO A 136 -17.29 20.18 7.11
C PRO A 136 -17.20 18.94 8.00
N VAL A 137 -18.35 18.30 8.28
CA VAL A 137 -18.41 17.06 9.08
C VAL A 137 -17.71 15.93 8.33
N ASP A 138 -18.02 15.79 7.04
CA ASP A 138 -17.45 14.71 6.26
C ASP A 138 -15.93 14.86 6.15
N CYS A 139 -15.48 16.04 5.72
CA CYS A 139 -14.06 16.33 5.60
C CYS A 139 -13.33 16.18 6.96
N GLY A 140 -13.96 16.60 8.06
CA GLY A 140 -13.40 16.49 9.41
C GLY A 140 -13.11 15.05 9.83
N ILE A 141 -14.02 14.12 9.53
CA ILE A 141 -13.83 12.68 9.82
C ILE A 141 -12.69 12.12 8.98
N GLY A 142 -12.59 12.48 7.68
CA GLY A 142 -11.48 12.03 6.83
C GLY A 142 -10.10 12.48 7.35
N VAL A 143 -10.02 13.73 7.81
CA VAL A 143 -8.82 14.26 8.46
C VAL A 143 -8.54 13.58 9.79
N ALA A 144 -9.58 13.33 10.60
CA ALA A 144 -9.44 12.63 11.88
C ALA A 144 -8.93 11.19 11.71
N ILE A 145 -9.45 10.45 10.72
CA ILE A 145 -8.95 9.11 10.36
C ILE A 145 -7.48 9.19 9.96
N THR A 146 -7.10 10.17 9.16
CA THR A 146 -5.71 10.39 8.76
C THR A 146 -4.80 10.69 9.95
N LEU A 147 -5.23 11.60 10.83
CA LEU A 147 -4.50 11.95 12.04
C LEU A 147 -4.39 10.78 13.02
N SER A 148 -5.38 9.89 13.07
CA SER A 148 -5.33 8.66 13.87
C SER A 148 -4.21 7.70 13.44
N GLY A 149 -3.70 7.83 12.21
CA GLY A 149 -2.51 7.11 11.76
C GLY A 149 -1.23 7.53 12.49
N VAL A 150 -1.16 8.77 12.99
CA VAL A 150 -0.01 9.30 13.74
C VAL A 150 0.19 8.59 15.08
N PRO A 151 -0.79 8.49 16.00
CA PRO A 151 -0.62 7.74 17.25
C PRO A 151 -0.36 6.26 16.98
N VAL A 152 -0.98 5.66 15.96
CA VAL A 152 -0.68 4.28 15.55
C VAL A 152 0.80 4.13 15.16
N TYR A 153 1.36 5.08 14.40
CA TYR A 153 2.79 5.09 14.06
C TYR A 153 3.69 5.20 15.30
N PHE A 154 3.34 6.08 16.26
CA PHE A 154 4.11 6.22 17.50
C PHE A 154 4.12 4.95 18.33
N ILE A 155 2.97 4.28 18.47
CA ILE A 155 2.83 3.03 19.23
C ILE A 155 3.50 1.86 18.50
N ALA A 156 3.36 1.78 17.18
CA ALA A 156 3.84 0.66 16.40
C ALA A 156 5.36 0.71 16.16
N VAL A 157 5.90 1.88 15.80
CA VAL A 157 7.26 2.05 15.26
C VAL A 157 8.22 2.69 16.27
N LYS A 158 7.82 3.79 16.92
CA LYS A 158 8.72 4.51 17.84
C LYS A 158 8.94 3.77 19.16
N TRP A 159 7.98 2.94 19.57
CA TRP A 159 8.06 2.19 20.83
C TRP A 159 8.92 0.92 20.66
N ARG A 160 10.25 1.07 20.80
CA ARG A 160 11.20 -0.05 20.72
C ARG A 160 11.17 -1.01 21.92
N ASN A 161 10.79 -0.53 23.11
CA ASN A 161 10.65 -1.34 24.32
C ASN A 161 9.16 -1.66 24.60
N LYS A 162 8.52 -2.44 23.74
CA LYS A 162 7.17 -2.94 24.01
C LYS A 162 7.21 -3.95 25.17
N PRO A 163 6.25 -3.92 26.09
CA PRO A 163 6.16 -4.93 27.14
C PRO A 163 5.85 -6.30 26.53
N ARG A 164 6.42 -7.37 27.10
CA ARG A 164 6.42 -8.73 26.53
C ARG A 164 5.02 -9.21 26.11
N TRP A 165 3.99 -8.90 26.89
CA TRP A 165 2.60 -9.27 26.59
C TRP A 165 2.04 -8.66 25.28
N VAL A 166 2.52 -7.49 24.84
CA VAL A 166 2.11 -6.88 23.57
C VAL A 166 2.76 -7.61 22.41
N ASN A 167 4.07 -7.89 22.50
CA ASN A 167 4.77 -8.65 21.48
C ASN A 167 4.22 -10.08 21.41
N ASP A 168 4.02 -10.74 22.55
CA ASP A 168 3.47 -12.11 22.59
C ASP A 168 2.06 -12.19 21.97
N ASN A 169 1.21 -11.18 22.17
CA ASN A 169 -0.12 -11.14 21.55
C ASN A 169 -0.04 -10.82 20.05
N LEU A 170 0.83 -9.89 19.65
CA LEU A 170 1.07 -9.60 18.24
C LEU A 170 1.64 -10.82 17.52
N ASP A 171 2.56 -11.55 18.14
CA ASP A 171 3.19 -12.77 17.61
C ASP A 171 2.18 -13.92 17.55
N LYS A 172 1.33 -14.11 18.57
CA LYS A 172 0.23 -15.09 18.52
C LYS A 172 -0.78 -14.75 17.43
N MET A 173 -1.14 -13.48 17.28
CA MET A 173 -2.03 -13.03 16.21
C MET A 173 -1.37 -13.20 14.84
N THR A 174 -0.06 -12.95 14.74
CA THR A 174 0.75 -13.23 13.55
C THR A 174 0.70 -14.69 13.18
N ILE A 175 0.98 -15.59 14.13
CA ILE A 175 1.02 -17.03 13.92
C ILE A 175 -0.38 -17.56 13.57
N PHE A 176 -1.43 -17.07 14.22
CA PHE A 176 -2.80 -17.41 13.87
C PHE A 176 -3.14 -16.96 12.45
N LEU A 177 -2.79 -15.74 12.04
CA LEU A 177 -2.99 -15.26 10.68
C LEU A 177 -2.13 -16.03 9.66
N GLN A 178 -0.88 -16.36 10.00
CA GLN A 178 0.02 -17.18 9.18
C GLN A 178 -0.53 -18.57 8.95
N GLN A 179 -1.13 -19.19 9.98
CA GLN A 179 -1.75 -20.51 9.89
C GLN A 179 -3.09 -20.47 9.15
N LEU A 180 -3.91 -19.46 9.41
CA LEU A 180 -5.21 -19.25 8.74
C LEU A 180 -5.03 -18.97 7.24
N LEU A 181 -4.02 -18.17 6.88
CA LEU A 181 -3.78 -17.72 5.51
C LEU A 181 -2.65 -18.49 4.81
N TYR A 182 -1.98 -19.44 5.47
CA TYR A 182 -0.82 -20.20 4.97
C TYR A 182 0.23 -19.31 4.26
N VAL A 183 0.83 -18.38 5.02
CA VAL A 183 1.71 -17.32 4.48
C VAL A 183 3.08 -17.38 5.16
N VAL A 184 4.15 -17.27 4.36
CA VAL A 184 5.55 -17.38 4.84
C VAL A 184 6.29 -16.05 4.56
N PRO A 185 7.21 -15.61 5.44
CA PRO A 185 8.10 -14.49 5.16
C PRO A 185 8.97 -14.74 3.91
N GLN A 186 9.16 -13.70 3.09
CA GLN A 186 9.85 -13.83 1.80
C GLN A 186 11.36 -14.08 1.89
N GLU A 187 11.98 -13.73 3.02
CA GLU A 187 13.42 -13.93 3.26
C GLU A 187 13.79 -15.43 3.22
N ASP A 188 12.90 -16.30 3.71
CA ASP A 188 13.09 -17.75 3.65
C ASP A 188 12.89 -18.31 2.23
N LEU A 189 12.03 -17.70 1.42
CA LEU A 189 11.72 -18.19 0.06
C LEU A 189 12.90 -17.95 -0.91
N GLY A 190 13.56 -16.80 -0.82
CA GLY A 190 14.73 -16.48 -1.65
C GLY A 190 15.93 -17.38 -1.33
N MET A 191 16.15 -17.68 -0.05
CA MET A 191 17.20 -18.62 0.36
C MET A 191 16.91 -20.05 -0.11
N VAL A 192 15.64 -20.48 -0.08
CA VAL A 192 15.25 -21.81 -0.57
C VAL A 192 15.41 -21.91 -2.09
N ASP A 193 15.04 -20.88 -2.85
CA ASP A 193 15.25 -20.86 -4.30
C ASP A 193 16.75 -20.88 -4.67
N GLU A 194 17.60 -20.12 -3.97
CA GLU A 194 19.06 -20.17 -4.15
C GLU A 194 19.64 -21.55 -3.80
N LEU A 195 19.16 -22.19 -2.73
CA LEU A 195 19.60 -23.54 -2.34
C LEU A 195 19.18 -24.62 -3.34
N ILE A 196 17.99 -24.49 -3.94
CA ILE A 196 17.50 -25.41 -4.97
C ILE A 196 18.30 -25.23 -6.25
N ASP A 197 18.58 -23.99 -6.67
CA ASP A 197 19.32 -23.71 -7.90
C ASP A 197 20.79 -24.14 -7.80
N ASN A 198 21.42 -23.93 -6.62
CA ASN A 198 22.75 -24.46 -6.30
C ASN A 198 22.78 -26.00 -6.34
N LYS A 199 21.78 -26.67 -5.75
CA LYS A 199 21.68 -28.14 -5.83
C LYS A 199 21.48 -28.65 -7.26
N MET A 200 20.69 -27.94 -8.08
CA MET A 200 20.48 -28.33 -9.48
C MET A 200 21.74 -28.13 -10.33
N THR A 201 22.53 -27.10 -10.07
CA THR A 201 23.81 -26.87 -10.75
C THR A 201 24.86 -27.90 -10.35
N ASP A 202 24.93 -28.29 -9.07
CA ASP A 202 25.82 -29.37 -8.61
C ASP A 202 25.50 -30.71 -9.29
N ILE A 203 24.22 -31.08 -9.38
CA ILE A 203 23.79 -32.33 -10.03
C ILE A 203 24.13 -32.33 -11.53
N LYS A 204 23.95 -31.20 -12.23
CA LYS A 204 24.33 -31.08 -13.65
C LYS A 204 25.83 -31.27 -13.85
N THR A 205 26.63 -30.64 -12.99
CA THR A 205 28.10 -30.73 -13.04
C THR A 205 28.60 -32.13 -12.76
N GLU A 206 27.96 -32.85 -11.83
CA GLU A 206 28.29 -34.24 -11.51
C GLU A 206 27.88 -35.23 -12.63
N THR A 207 26.80 -34.93 -13.35
CA THR A 207 26.32 -35.72 -14.49
C THR A 207 27.23 -35.53 -15.71
N GLU A 208 27.67 -34.31 -16.02
CA GLU A 208 28.62 -34.05 -17.11
C GLU A 208 29.98 -34.71 -16.86
N LYS A 209 30.47 -34.71 -15.61
CA LYS A 209 31.71 -35.42 -15.27
C LYS A 209 31.60 -36.93 -15.49
N LYS A 210 30.46 -37.54 -15.21
CA LYS A 210 30.23 -38.98 -15.44
C LYS A 210 30.10 -39.33 -16.93
N LEU A 211 29.57 -38.42 -17.76
CA LEU A 211 29.47 -38.59 -19.21
C LEU A 211 30.79 -38.36 -19.95
N SER A 212 31.70 -37.54 -19.40
CA SER A 212 33.03 -37.33 -19.98
C SER A 212 34.07 -38.39 -19.57
N SER A 213 33.74 -39.25 -18.60
CA SER A 213 34.65 -40.27 -18.05
C SER A 213 34.29 -41.72 -18.42
N GLY A 214 33.27 -41.93 -19.26
CA GLY A 214 32.88 -43.23 -19.81
C GLY A 214 33.06 -43.26 -21.32
#